data_AF-A0A3R7TYL1-F1
#
_entry.id   AF-A0A3R7TYL1-F1
#
_cell.length_a   1.000
_cell.length_b   1.000
_cell.length_c   1.000
_cell.angle_alpha   90.00
_cell.angle_beta   90.00
_cell.angle_gamma   90.00
#
_symmetry.space_group_name_H-M   'P 1'
#
loop_
_entity.id
_entity.type
_entity.pdbx_description
1 polymer ?
#
loop_
_entity_poly.entity_id
_entity_poly.type
_entity_poly.pdbx_seq_one_letter_code
_entity_poly.pdbx_strand_id
1 'polypeptide(L)'
;MNEIWKANYYHRQKKISDQALKNLKKSGLEPEFQNKKVQHYSLKDFIEFLGVKEAAETFDCSEASIKAWRYGYRNPSIKQAHQIIKATEGKLTYESIFGNIQDLQS
;
A
#
# COMPACT_ATOMS: atom_id res chain seq x y z
N MET A 1 21.45 11.40 27.83
CA MET A 1 22.42 11.20 26.73
C MET A 1 22.03 9.93 26.00
N ASN A 2 21.41 9.95 24.80
CA ASN A 2 21.56 8.83 23.83
C ASN A 2 20.80 8.87 22.49
N GLU A 3 19.78 9.71 22.26
CA GLU A 3 18.98 9.56 21.03
C GLU A 3 19.71 10.02 19.76
N ILE A 4 20.42 11.15 19.84
CA ILE A 4 21.27 11.65 18.75
C ILE A 4 22.35 10.62 18.37
N TRP A 5 22.95 9.96 19.37
CA TRP A 5 23.94 8.92 19.13
C TRP A 5 23.32 7.71 18.43
N LYS A 6 22.15 7.25 18.88
CA LYS A 6 21.42 6.15 18.24
C LYS A 6 21.07 6.49 16.78
N ALA A 7 20.56 7.70 16.51
CA ALA A 7 20.27 8.16 15.16
C ALA A 7 21.52 8.14 14.27
N ASN A 8 22.64 8.69 14.77
CA ASN A 8 23.91 8.69 14.06
C ASN A 8 24.46 7.28 13.82
N TYR A 9 24.30 6.37 14.79
CA TYR A 9 24.70 4.97 14.67
C TYR A 9 23.92 4.27 13.55
N TYR A 10 22.58 4.35 13.56
CA TYR A 10 21.75 3.73 12.52
C TYR A 10 22.01 4.33 11.14
N HIS A 11 22.22 5.64 11.05
CA HIS A 11 22.57 6.30 9.79
C HIS A 11 23.91 5.79 9.23
N ARG A 12 24.92 5.58 10.08
CA ARG A 12 26.20 4.99 9.66
C ARG A 12 26.04 3.54 9.20
N GLN A 13 25.28 2.73 9.94
CA GLN A 13 24.99 1.35 9.56
C GLN A 13 24.33 1.27 8.19
N LYS A 14 23.31 2.10 7.94
CA LYS A 14 22.65 2.18 6.63
C LYS A 14 23.65 2.48 5.50
N LYS A 15 24.52 3.48 5.67
CA LYS A 15 25.54 3.82 4.66
C LYS A 15 26.50 2.66 4.35
N ILE A 16 26.92 1.93 5.38
CA ILE A 16 27.81 0.76 5.22
C ILE A 16 27.09 -0.32 4.43
N SER A 17 25.84 -0.64 4.80
CA SER A 17 25.01 -1.63 4.10
C SER A 17 24.75 -1.24 2.65
N ASP A 18 24.45 0.04 2.37
CA ASP A 18 24.24 0.54 1.01
C ASP A 18 25.50 0.37 0.15
N GLN A 19 26.68 0.62 0.73
CA GLN A 19 27.97 0.43 0.04
C GLN A 19 28.27 -1.05 -0.22
N ALA A 20 27.99 -1.93 0.76
CA ALA A 20 28.13 -3.37 0.60
C ALA A 20 27.20 -3.90 -0.51
N LEU A 21 25.95 -3.44 -0.53
CA LEU A 21 24.97 -3.80 -1.55
C LEU A 21 25.43 -3.36 -2.95
N LYS A 22 26.01 -2.16 -3.09
CA LYS A 22 26.60 -1.71 -4.36
C LYS A 22 27.73 -2.64 -4.84
N ASN A 23 28.56 -3.12 -3.92
CA ASN A 23 29.65 -4.04 -4.27
C ASN A 23 29.13 -5.43 -4.68
N LEU A 24 28.09 -5.93 -4.01
CA LEU A 24 27.42 -7.18 -4.39
C LEU A 24 26.77 -7.07 -5.77
N LYS A 25 26.08 -5.95 -6.05
CA LYS A 25 25.52 -5.67 -7.37
C LYS A 25 26.58 -5.65 -8.48
N LYS A 26 27.75 -5.05 -8.23
CA LYS A 26 28.89 -5.08 -9.17
C LYS A 26 29.39 -6.50 -9.45
N SER A 27 29.21 -7.41 -8.50
CA SER A 27 29.58 -8.83 -8.62
C SER A 27 28.47 -9.68 -9.25
N GLY A 28 27.40 -9.05 -9.76
CA GLY A 28 26.24 -9.73 -10.36
C GLY A 28 25.27 -10.35 -9.36
N LEU A 29 25.47 -10.12 -8.05
CA LEU A 29 24.59 -10.63 -7.01
C LEU A 29 23.54 -9.58 -6.67
N GLU A 30 22.29 -9.92 -6.98
CA GLU A 30 21.13 -9.12 -6.66
C GLU A 30 20.32 -9.77 -5.53
N PRO A 31 19.76 -8.99 -4.59
CA PRO A 31 18.93 -9.57 -3.54
C PRO A 31 17.67 -10.20 -4.14
N GLU A 32 17.34 -11.42 -3.71
CA GLU A 32 16.19 -12.20 -4.22
C GLU A 32 14.83 -11.51 -3.99
N PHE A 33 14.75 -10.64 -2.99
CA PHE A 33 13.53 -9.90 -2.61
C PHE A 33 13.72 -8.38 -2.73
N GLN A 34 14.01 -7.88 -3.95
CA GLN A 34 14.15 -6.44 -4.20
C GLN A 34 12.86 -5.64 -4.04
N ASN A 35 11.75 -6.24 -4.46
CA ASN A 35 10.43 -5.66 -4.34
C ASN A 35 9.62 -6.58 -3.44
N LYS A 36 9.14 -6.04 -2.31
CA LYS A 36 8.00 -6.64 -1.63
C LYS A 36 6.95 -6.78 -2.73
N LYS A 37 6.60 -8.01 -3.16
CA LYS A 37 5.49 -8.21 -4.08
C LYS A 37 4.28 -7.62 -3.36
N VAL A 38 3.92 -6.39 -3.69
CA VAL A 38 2.72 -5.77 -3.17
C VAL A 38 1.61 -6.55 -3.85
N GLN A 39 0.97 -7.43 -3.08
CA GLN A 39 -0.26 -8.07 -3.52
C GLN A 39 -1.23 -6.92 -3.84
N HIS A 40 -1.56 -6.74 -5.11
CA HIS A 40 -2.53 -5.74 -5.53
C HIS A 40 -3.90 -6.28 -5.14
N TYR A 41 -4.43 -5.83 -4.01
CA TYR A 41 -5.80 -6.10 -3.62
C TYR A 41 -6.73 -5.15 -4.37
N SER A 42 -7.85 -5.66 -4.86
CA SER A 42 -8.96 -4.79 -5.24
C SER A 42 -9.63 -4.22 -3.98
N LEU A 43 -10.35 -3.11 -4.13
CA LEU A 43 -11.18 -2.57 -3.03
C LEU A 43 -12.16 -3.63 -2.49
N LYS A 44 -12.71 -4.47 -3.38
CA LYS A 44 -13.63 -5.55 -3.00
C LYS A 44 -12.96 -6.59 -2.09
N ASP A 45 -11.80 -7.09 -2.49
CA ASP A 45 -11.07 -8.12 -1.72
C ASP A 45 -10.64 -7.58 -0.35
N PHE A 46 -10.27 -6.29 -0.32
CA PHE A 46 -9.88 -5.63 0.92
C PHE A 46 -11.06 -5.44 1.88
N ILE A 47 -12.25 -5.08 1.37
CA ILE A 47 -13.48 -5.03 2.17
C ILE A 47 -13.89 -6.42 2.65
N GLU A 48 -13.69 -7.46 1.83
CA GLU A 48 -13.97 -8.84 2.23
C GLU A 48 -13.04 -9.31 3.35
N PHE A 49 -11.76 -8.93 3.30
CA PHE A 49 -10.79 -9.23 4.34
C PHE A 49 -11.12 -8.55 5.67
N LEU A 50 -11.46 -7.25 5.67
CA LEU A 50 -11.82 -6.52 6.90
C LEU A 50 -13.22 -6.87 7.41
N GLY A 51 -14.15 -7.17 6.51
CA GLY A 51 -15.57 -7.20 6.81
C GLY A 51 -16.23 -5.83 6.78
N VAL A 52 -17.54 -5.83 6.59
CA VAL A 52 -18.31 -4.61 6.25
C VAL A 52 -18.28 -3.55 7.36
N LYS A 53 -18.40 -3.98 8.61
CA LYS A 53 -18.48 -3.07 9.77
C LYS A 53 -17.14 -2.39 10.03
N GLU A 54 -16.06 -3.17 10.06
CA GLU A 54 -14.71 -2.64 10.28
C GLU A 54 -14.27 -1.73 9.13
N ALA A 55 -14.61 -2.07 7.87
CA ALA A 55 -14.34 -1.21 6.72
C ALA A 55 -15.13 0.11 6.78
N ALA A 56 -16.37 0.10 7.30
CA ALA A 56 -17.18 1.30 7.46
C ALA A 56 -16.54 2.26 8.47
N GLU A 57 -16.07 1.73 9.60
CA GLU A 57 -15.35 2.49 10.63
C GLU A 57 -14.00 3.01 10.10
N THR A 58 -13.23 2.14 9.42
CA THR A 58 -11.90 2.48 8.89
C THR A 58 -11.96 3.57 7.81
N PHE A 59 -12.97 3.52 6.94
CA PHE A 59 -13.12 4.47 5.83
C PHE A 59 -14.04 5.65 6.14
N ASP A 60 -14.51 5.76 7.39
CA ASP A 60 -15.41 6.82 7.84
C ASP A 60 -16.64 6.98 6.91
N CYS A 61 -17.34 5.86 6.64
CA CYS A 61 -18.53 5.87 5.79
C CYS A 61 -19.57 4.82 6.22
N SER A 62 -20.77 4.89 5.63
CA SER A 62 -21.87 3.99 6.03
C SER A 62 -21.64 2.55 5.56
N GLU A 63 -22.12 1.56 6.33
CA GLU A 63 -22.10 0.15 5.92
C GLU A 63 -22.78 -0.08 4.57
N ALA A 64 -23.82 0.69 4.25
CA ALA A 64 -24.48 0.65 2.95
C ALA A 64 -23.52 1.04 1.81
N SER A 65 -22.61 1.99 2.07
CA SER A 65 -21.57 2.39 1.12
C SER A 65 -20.58 1.28 0.88
N ILE A 66 -20.08 0.67 1.95
CA ILE A 66 -19.16 -0.45 1.89
C ILE A 66 -19.78 -1.63 1.13
N LYS A 67 -21.02 -2.00 1.43
CA LYS A 67 -21.74 -3.07 0.70
C LYS A 67 -21.84 -2.75 -0.78
N ALA A 68 -22.19 -1.52 -1.13
CA ALA A 68 -22.30 -1.11 -2.52
C ALA A 68 -20.97 -1.18 -3.28
N TRP A 69 -19.84 -0.87 -2.63
CA TRP A 69 -18.50 -1.02 -3.20
C TRP A 69 -18.07 -2.49 -3.30
N ARG A 70 -18.31 -3.29 -2.27
CA ARG A 70 -17.98 -4.73 -2.25
C ARG A 70 -18.66 -5.50 -3.39
N TYR A 71 -19.93 -5.19 -3.64
CA TYR A 71 -20.71 -5.87 -4.67
C TYR A 71 -20.61 -5.21 -6.05
N GLY A 72 -19.84 -4.13 -6.19
CA GLY A 72 -19.66 -3.44 -7.48
C GLY A 72 -20.89 -2.67 -7.96
N TYR A 73 -21.85 -2.37 -7.08
CA TYR A 73 -23.04 -1.58 -7.44
C TYR A 73 -22.70 -0.11 -7.70
N ARG A 74 -21.62 0.39 -7.07
CA ARG A 74 -21.12 1.76 -7.26
C ARG A 74 -19.64 1.84 -6.96
N ASN A 75 -18.98 2.85 -7.50
CA ASN A 75 -17.63 3.21 -7.11
C ASN A 75 -17.64 4.30 -6.02
N PRO A 76 -16.62 4.34 -5.15
CA PRO A 76 -16.44 5.46 -4.24
C PRO A 76 -16.19 6.76 -5.02
N SER A 77 -16.61 7.88 -4.43
CA SER A 77 -16.25 9.20 -4.98
C SER A 77 -14.74 9.46 -4.86
N ILE A 78 -14.22 10.43 -5.61
CA ILE A 78 -12.80 10.84 -5.55
C ILE A 78 -12.37 11.21 -4.12
N LYS A 79 -13.24 11.90 -3.37
CA LYS A 79 -12.97 12.26 -1.96
C LYS A 79 -12.84 11.01 -1.08
N GLN A 80 -13.74 10.04 -1.27
CA GLN A 80 -13.71 8.77 -0.53
C GLN A 80 -12.51 7.91 -0.93
N ALA A 81 -12.12 7.92 -2.21
CA ALA A 81 -10.90 7.23 -2.65
C ALA A 81 -9.66 7.78 -1.93
N HIS A 82 -9.52 9.10 -1.80
CA HIS A 82 -8.44 9.69 -1.01
C HIS A 82 -8.47 9.26 0.47
N GLN A 83 -9.65 9.18 1.07
CA GLN A 83 -9.81 8.71 2.46
C GLN A 83 -9.37 7.25 2.59
N ILE A 84 -9.82 6.39 1.68
CA ILE A 84 -9.46 4.96 1.65
C ILE A 84 -7.95 4.76 1.49
N ILE A 85 -7.32 5.46 0.53
CA ILE A 85 -5.87 5.37 0.31
C ILE A 85 -5.09 5.80 1.56
N LYS A 86 -5.53 6.88 2.21
CA LYS A 86 -4.91 7.37 3.45
C LYS A 86 -5.10 6.39 4.61
N ALA A 87 -6.31 5.87 4.80
CA ALA A 87 -6.65 4.93 5.87
C ALA A 87 -5.94 3.58 5.72
N THR A 88 -5.65 3.18 4.49
CA THR A 88 -4.94 1.93 4.18
C THR A 88 -3.42 2.08 4.07
N GLU A 89 -2.87 3.27 4.35
CA GLU A 89 -1.44 3.57 4.25
C GLU A 89 -0.86 3.21 2.86
N GLY A 90 -1.66 3.41 1.80
CA GLY A 90 -1.26 3.10 0.43
C GLY A 90 -1.32 1.63 0.03
N LYS A 91 -1.91 0.74 0.86
CA LYS A 91 -2.20 -0.65 0.46
C LYS A 91 -3.24 -0.73 -0.66
N LEU A 92 -4.21 0.19 -0.65
CA LEU A 92 -5.11 0.43 -1.78
C LEU A 92 -4.62 1.67 -2.53
N THR A 93 -4.54 1.56 -3.85
CA THR A 93 -4.23 2.67 -4.76
C THR A 93 -5.47 3.08 -5.56
N TYR A 94 -5.36 4.13 -6.38
CA TYR A 94 -6.40 4.49 -7.32
C TYR A 94 -6.75 3.32 -8.27
N GLU A 95 -5.74 2.61 -8.75
CA GLU A 95 -5.90 1.44 -9.63
C GLU A 95 -6.62 0.28 -8.90
N SER A 96 -6.33 0.08 -7.60
CA SER A 96 -7.06 -0.89 -6.77
C SER A 96 -8.55 -0.57 -6.61
N ILE A 97 -8.92 0.72 -6.68
CA ILE A 97 -10.29 1.20 -6.46
C ILE A 97 -11.09 1.24 -7.75
N PHE A 98 -10.49 1.71 -8.84
CA PHE A 98 -11.20 1.99 -10.10
C PHE A 98 -10.84 1.06 -11.25
N GLY A 99 -9.83 0.19 -11.08
CA GLY A 99 -9.27 -0.62 -12.17
C GLY A 99 -8.08 0.07 -12.84
N ASN A 100 -7.36 -0.67 -13.68
CA ASN A 100 -6.20 -0.15 -14.37
C ASN A 100 -6.63 0.72 -15.57
N ILE A 101 -5.93 1.82 -15.80
CA ILE A 101 -6.17 2.70 -16.95
C ILE A 101 -5.95 1.93 -18.27
N GLN A 102 -5.06 0.93 -18.27
CA GLN A 102 -4.81 0.08 -19.44
C GLN A 102 -6.04 -0.71 -19.90
N ASP A 103 -6.99 -0.99 -18.99
CA ASP A 103 -8.20 -1.76 -19.29
C ASP A 103 -9.23 -0.94 -20.09
N LEU A 104 -9.04 0.38 -20.22
CA LEU A 104 -9.92 1.29 -20.95
C LEU A 104 -9.65 1.32 -22.47
N GLN A 105 -8.65 0.59 -22.98
CA GLN A 105 -8.26 0.60 -24.39
C GLN A 105 -8.67 -0.66 -25.19
N SER A 106 -9.62 -1.45 -24.70
CA SER A 106 -10.17 -2.61 -25.43
C SER A 106 -11.46 -2.31 -26.17
#